data_AF-A0A7W1CJ29-F1
#
_entry.id   AF-A0A7W1CJ29-F1
#
_cell.length_a   1.000
_cell.length_b   1.000
_cell.length_c   1.000
_cell.angle_alpha   90.00
_cell.angle_beta   90.00
_cell.angle_gamma   90.00
#
_symmetry.space_group_name_H-M   'P 1'
#
loop_
_entity.id
_entity.type
_entity.pdbx_description
1 polymer ?
#
loop_
_entity_poly.entity_id
_entity_poly.type
_entity_poly.pdbx_seq_one_letter_code
_entity_poly.pdbx_strand_id
1 'polypeptide(L)' 'MDKVKTSAKQKNYSKGTPKMLKLKENAGLMEYSPTKELLNEDLIARAIWECLKNNDPEGVTEIIEAHLYAKNKTLL' A
#
# COMPACT_ATOMS: atom_id res chain seq x y z
N MET A 1 -12.01 -16.81 49.04
CA MET A 1 -12.17 -17.14 47.61
C MET A 1 -13.22 -16.19 47.06
N ASP A 2 -12.80 -15.01 46.61
CA ASP A 2 -13.75 -13.99 46.18
C ASP A 2 -13.62 -13.79 44.67
N LYS A 3 -14.60 -14.34 43.94
CA LYS A 3 -14.69 -14.19 42.49
C LYS A 3 -15.16 -12.77 42.20
N VAL A 4 -14.26 -11.91 41.75
CA VAL A 4 -14.62 -10.59 41.20
C VAL A 4 -15.37 -10.81 39.90
N LYS A 5 -16.69 -10.56 39.90
CA LYS A 5 -17.51 -10.49 38.68
C LYS A 5 -17.12 -9.23 37.92
N THR A 6 -16.31 -9.35 36.88
CA THR A 6 -16.09 -8.28 35.92
C THR A 6 -17.31 -8.19 34.99
N SER A 7 -18.04 -7.07 35.07
CA SER A 7 -19.17 -6.80 34.17
C SER A 7 -18.64 -6.56 32.75
N ALA A 8 -19.15 -7.33 31.80
CA ALA A 8 -18.82 -7.25 30.39
C ALA A 8 -19.33 -5.92 29.79
N LYS A 9 -18.41 -5.01 29.45
CA LYS A 9 -18.70 -3.90 28.55
C LYS A 9 -18.12 -4.21 27.17
N GLN A 10 -18.82 -5.03 26.40
CA GLN A 10 -18.56 -5.13 24.97
C GLN A 10 -18.83 -3.76 24.34
N LYS A 11 -17.81 -3.16 23.71
CA LYS A 11 -17.98 -1.98 22.87
C LYS A 11 -18.86 -2.39 21.69
N ASN A 12 -20.08 -1.86 21.64
CA ASN A 12 -20.90 -1.91 20.45
C ASN A 12 -20.19 -1.05 19.38
N TYR A 13 -19.39 -1.68 18.52
CA TYR A 13 -19.06 -1.05 17.25
C TYR A 13 -20.37 -0.90 16.51
N SER A 14 -20.79 0.34 16.29
CA SER A 14 -21.82 0.62 15.31
C SER A 14 -21.36 -0.03 14.01
N LYS A 15 -22.08 -1.04 13.53
CA LYS A 15 -22.06 -1.44 12.11
C LYS A 15 -22.62 -0.25 11.35
N GLY A 16 -21.80 0.80 11.23
CA GLY A 16 -22.10 1.98 10.47
C GLY A 16 -22.21 1.53 9.03
N THR A 17 -23.34 1.80 8.41
CA THR A 17 -23.47 1.78 6.96
C THR A 17 -22.23 2.43 6.34
N PRO A 18 -21.66 1.87 5.27
CA PRO A 18 -20.46 2.44 4.66
C PRO A 18 -20.78 3.89 4.32
N LYS A 19 -20.15 4.83 5.04
CA LYS A 19 -20.26 6.25 4.72
C LYS A 19 -19.66 6.40 3.33
N MET A 20 -20.52 6.56 2.33
CA MET A 20 -20.13 6.79 0.97
C MET A 20 -19.33 8.10 0.95
N LEU A 21 -18.01 7.99 0.85
CA LEU A 21 -17.12 9.14 0.79
C LEU A 21 -17.35 9.81 -0.56
N LYS A 22 -17.99 10.98 -0.57
CA LYS A 22 -18.15 11.78 -1.78
C LYS A 22 -16.83 12.48 -2.08
N LEU A 23 -16.12 12.02 -3.10
CA LEU A 23 -15.00 12.76 -3.68
C LEU A 23 -15.54 14.09 -4.24
N LYS A 24 -14.76 15.17 -4.11
CA LYS A 24 -15.13 16.46 -4.71
C LYS A 24 -15.20 16.32 -6.23
N GLU A 25 -16.16 17.01 -6.84
CA GLU A 25 -16.19 17.15 -8.29
C GLU A 25 -14.86 17.78 -8.74
N ASN A 26 -14.17 17.13 -9.69
CA ASN A 26 -12.81 17.45 -10.13
C ASN A 26 -11.69 17.18 -9.11
N ALA A 27 -11.79 16.13 -8.29
CA ALA A 27 -10.70 15.69 -7.40
C ALA A 27 -9.39 15.28 -8.12
N GLY A 28 -9.23 15.52 -9.42
CA GLY A 28 -8.03 15.18 -10.18
C GLY A 28 -7.76 13.69 -10.17
N LEU A 29 -8.80 12.87 -10.35
CA LEU A 29 -8.65 11.42 -10.36
C LEU A 29 -7.79 11.03 -11.56
N MET A 30 -6.62 10.49 -11.28
CA MET A 30 -5.73 9.92 -12.27
C MET A 30 -5.94 8.41 -12.32
N GLU A 31 -5.90 7.85 -13.53
CA GLU A 31 -5.90 6.40 -13.69
C GLU A 31 -4.59 5.84 -13.15
N TYR A 32 -4.67 5.11 -12.04
CA TYR A 32 -3.52 4.43 -11.45
C TYR A 32 -3.17 3.20 -12.29
N SER A 33 -1.91 3.12 -12.73
CA SER A 33 -1.41 1.97 -13.49
C SER A 33 -0.11 1.47 -12.86
N PRO A 34 -0.18 0.36 -12.09
CA PRO A 34 1.00 -0.22 -11.43
C PRO A 34 2.12 -0.51 -12.42
N THR A 35 1.76 -1.00 -13.62
CA THR A 35 2.74 -1.35 -14.66
C THR A 35 3.49 -0.12 -15.16
N LYS A 36 2.83 1.04 -15.30
CA LYS A 36 3.49 2.28 -15.75
C LYS A 36 4.51 2.77 -14.73
N GLU A 37 4.18 2.67 -13.45
CA GLU A 37 5.09 3.07 -12.37
C GLU A 37 6.26 2.09 -12.22
N LEU A 38 5.99 0.78 -12.28
CA LEU A 38 7.00 -0.28 -12.23
C LEU A 38 7.89 -0.37 -13.47
N LEU A 39 7.59 0.38 -14.54
CA LEU A 39 8.44 0.50 -15.72
C LEU A 39 9.17 1.83 -15.79
N ASN A 40 8.86 2.77 -14.90
CA ASN A 40 9.47 4.08 -14.87
C ASN A 40 10.83 4.02 -14.16
N GLU A 41 11.91 4.17 -14.94
CA GLU A 41 13.28 4.09 -14.45
C GLU A 41 13.60 5.15 -13.40
N ASP A 42 13.06 6.37 -13.50
CA ASP A 42 13.28 7.43 -12.52
C ASP A 42 12.68 7.08 -11.14
N LEU A 43 11.48 6.47 -11.14
CA LEU A 43 10.83 6.04 -9.90
C LEU A 43 11.58 4.88 -9.26
N ILE A 44 12.06 3.94 -10.07
CA ILE A 44 12.83 2.79 -9.59
C ILE A 44 14.17 3.22 -9.03
N ALA A 45 14.89 4.10 -9.72
CA ALA A 45 16.17 4.62 -9.24
C ALA A 45 16.01 5.33 -7.89
N ARG A 46 14.94 6.13 -7.73
CA ARG A 46 14.62 6.78 -6.44
C ARG A 46 14.28 5.78 -5.35
N ALA A 47 13.48 4.76 -5.67
CA ALA A 47 13.12 3.72 -4.71
C ALA A 47 14.35 2.93 -4.24
N ILE A 48 15.23 2.53 -5.16
CA ILE A 48 16.50 1.87 -4.84
C ILE A 48 17.37 2.78 -3.97
N TRP A 49 17.48 4.07 -4.33
CA TRP A 49 18.24 5.03 -3.54
C TRP A 49 17.73 5.18 -2.10
N GLU A 50 16.40 5.25 -1.91
CA GLU A 50 15.78 5.27 -0.57
C GLU A 50 16.12 4.00 0.22
N CYS A 51 16.03 2.81 -0.39
CA CYS A 51 16.41 1.55 0.26
C CYS A 51 17.89 1.54 0.66
N LEU A 52 18.80 1.99 -0.22
CA LEU A 52 20.23 2.09 0.10
C LEU A 52 20.50 3.07 1.25
N LYS A 53 19.84 4.23 1.23
CA LYS A 53 19.94 5.24 2.29
C LYS A 53 19.49 4.70 3.65
N ASN A 54 18.47 3.85 3.66
CA ASN A 54 17.90 3.25 4.87
C ASN A 54 18.56 1.91 5.24
N ASN A 55 19.61 1.49 4.52
CA ASN A 55 20.29 0.20 4.68
C ASN A 55 19.31 -0.99 4.66
N ASP A 56 18.38 -0.95 3.71
CA ASP A 56 17.37 -1.97 3.45
C ASP A 56 17.74 -2.77 2.18
N PRO A 57 18.57 -3.83 2.31
CA PRO A 57 18.97 -4.64 1.17
C PRO A 57 17.81 -5.46 0.60
N GLU A 58 16.87 -5.88 1.45
CA GLU A 58 15.70 -6.68 1.05
C GLU A 58 14.81 -5.86 0.11
N GLY A 59 14.51 -4.61 0.47
CA GLY A 59 13.73 -3.70 -0.37
C GLY A 59 14.35 -3.43 -1.73
N VAL A 60 15.70 -3.35 -1.84
CA VAL A 60 16.37 -3.23 -3.15
C VAL A 60 16.04 -4.43 -4.04
N THR A 61 16.13 -5.65 -3.50
CA THR A 61 15.81 -6.89 -4.23
C THR A 61 14.36 -6.90 -4.70
N GLU A 62 13.41 -6.57 -3.81
CA GLU A 62 11.98 -6.56 -4.14
C GLU A 62 11.65 -5.56 -5.27
N ILE A 63 12.25 -4.37 -5.24
CA ILE A 63 12.06 -3.36 -6.29
C ILE A 63 12.57 -3.89 -7.65
N ILE A 64 13.74 -4.51 -7.66
CA ILE A 64 14.34 -5.06 -8.89
C ILE A 64 13.47 -6.21 -9.42
N GLU A 65 13.04 -7.13 -8.56
CA GLU A 65 12.16 -8.25 -8.94
C GLU A 65 10.84 -7.75 -9.53
N ALA A 66 10.21 -6.76 -8.89
CA ALA A 66 8.97 -6.17 -9.38
C ALA A 66 9.15 -5.49 -10.74
N HIS A 67 10.25 -4.77 -10.96
CA HIS A 67 10.56 -4.16 -12.25
C HIS A 67 10.76 -5.20 -13.35
N LEU A 68 11.55 -6.24 -13.07
CA LEU A 68 11.81 -7.32 -14.02
C LEU A 68 10.55 -8.10 -14.37
N TYR A 69 9.71 -8.39 -13.37
CA TYR A 69 8.42 -9.02 -13.58
C TYR A 69 7.51 -8.17 -14.48
N ALA A 70 7.42 -6.87 -14.22
CA ALA A 70 6.65 -5.94 -15.05
C ALA A 70 7.18 -5.89 -16.49
N LYS A 71 8.51 -5.78 -16.70
CA LYS A 71 9.14 -5.80 -18.02
C LYS A 71 8.81 -7.09 -18.79
N ASN A 72 8.96 -8.24 -18.14
CA ASN A 72 8.67 -9.53 -18.79
C ASN A 72 7.19 -9.67 -19.17
N LYS A 73 6.28 -9.14 -18.35
CA LYS A 73 4.84 -9.17 -18.64
C LYS A 73 4.44 -8.26 -19.80
N THR A 74 5.20 -7.19 -20.07
CA THR A 74 4.98 -6.32 -21.24
C THR A 74 5.59 -6.85 -22.54
N LEU A 75 6.47 -7.84 -22.46
CA LEU A 75 7.11 -8.49 -23.62
C LEU A 75 6.33 -9.72 -24.13
N LEU A 76 5.35 -10.21 -23.37
CA LEU A 76 4.41 -11.28 -23.72
C LEU A 76 3.13 -10.70 -24.33
#